data_AF-A0A9E1JRT3-F1
#
_entry.id   AF-A0A9E1JRT3-F1
#
_cell.length_a   1.000
_cell.length_b   1.000
_cell.length_c   1.000
_cell.angle_alpha   90.00
_cell.angle_beta   90.00
_cell.angle_gamma   90.00
#
_symmetry.space_group_name_H-M   'P 1'
#
loop_
_entity.id
_entity.type
_entity.pdbx_description
1 polymer ?
#
loop_
_entity_poly.entity_id
_entity_poly.type
_entity_poly.pdbx_seq_one_letter_code
_entity_poly.pdbx_strand_id
1 'polypeptide(L)' 'MTEIITYATSIYAGVKEPAIPKCWRRPKRKPCNGKLDTSLDHKEAVINFYCPKCQDEGIITGWKGLIWDISNGVDSQN' A
#
# COMPACT_ATOMS: atom_id res chain seq x y z
N MET A 1 -6.53 -3.38 -4.28
CA MET A 1 -5.05 -3.26 -4.39
C MET A 1 -4.59 -1.83 -4.56
N THR A 2 -5.25 -1.01 -5.38
CA THR A 2 -4.83 0.38 -5.64
C THR A 2 -4.61 1.20 -4.36
N GLU A 3 -5.49 1.05 -3.36
CA GLU A 3 -5.33 1.67 -2.03
C GLU A 3 -4.01 1.31 -1.33
N ILE A 4 -3.46 0.12 -1.56
CA ILE A 4 -2.17 -0.31 -0.98
C ILE A 4 -1.03 0.51 -1.60
N ILE A 5 -1.07 0.73 -2.93
CA ILE A 5 -0.06 1.53 -3.64
C ILE A 5 -0.13 2.98 -3.16
N THR A 6 -1.33 3.56 -3.12
CA THR A 6 -1.51 4.95 -2.65
C THR A 6 -1.05 5.11 -1.21
N TYR A 7 -1.43 4.21 -0.31
CA TYR A 7 -0.98 4.26 1.09
C TYR A 7 0.54 4.12 1.21
N ALA A 8 1.13 3.10 0.59
CA ALA A 8 2.57 2.85 0.69
C ALA A 8 3.41 4.01 0.13
N THR A 9 3.02 4.55 -1.03
CA THR A 9 3.72 5.69 -1.66
C THR A 9 3.44 7.02 -0.95
N SER A 10 2.29 7.17 -0.29
CA SER A 10 1.98 8.36 0.53
C SER A 10 2.87 8.49 1.76
N ILE A 11 3.19 7.36 2.41
CA ILE A 11 4.11 7.34 3.55
C ILE A 11 5.49 7.83 3.11
N TYR A 12 5.97 7.32 1.98
CA TYR A 12 7.24 7.75 1.40
C TYR A 12 7.23 9.23 1.01
N ALA A 13 6.10 9.74 0.51
CA ALA A 13 5.91 11.14 0.21
C ALA A 13 5.74 12.06 1.44
N GLY A 14 5.84 11.53 2.66
CA GLY A 14 5.77 12.32 3.89
C GLY A 14 4.36 12.78 4.25
N VAL A 15 3.31 12.13 3.73
CA VAL A 15 1.92 12.40 4.15
C VAL A 15 1.80 12.05 5.63
N LYS A 16 1.36 13.02 6.45
CA LYS A 16 1.34 12.89 7.91
C LYS A 16 0.38 11.83 8.43
N GLU A 17 -0.79 11.70 7.80
CA GLU A 17 -1.87 10.81 8.25
C GLU A 17 -2.48 10.04 7.07
N PRO A 18 -1.74 9.10 6.48
CA PRO A 18 -2.23 8.33 5.35
C PRO A 18 -3.30 7.33 5.81
N ALA A 19 -4.35 7.19 4.99
CA ALA A 19 -5.45 6.29 5.30
C ALA A 19 -5.01 4.82 5.16
N ILE A 20 -4.91 4.10 6.29
CA ILE A 20 -4.49 2.70 6.31
C ILE A 20 -5.48 1.84 5.50
N PRO A 21 -5.02 1.07 4.51
CA PRO A 21 -5.88 0.27 3.65
C PRO A 21 -6.56 -0.86 4.43
N LYS A 22 -7.84 -1.06 4.13
CA LYS A 22 -8.60 -2.19 4.67
C LYS A 22 -8.17 -3.48 3.98
N CYS A 23 -8.26 -4.59 4.70
CA CYS A 23 -8.09 -5.89 4.08
C CYS A 23 -9.20 -6.13 3.04
N TRP A 24 -8.79 -6.32 1.80
CA TRP A 24 -9.65 -6.62 0.66
C TRP A 24 -10.17 -8.06 0.62
N ARG A 25 -9.58 -8.97 1.40
CA ARG A 25 -9.90 -10.40 1.36
C ARG A 25 -11.32 -10.63 1.85
N ARG A 26 -12.03 -11.58 1.22
CA ARG A 26 -13.39 -11.97 1.59
C ARG A 26 -13.50 -13.46 1.95
N PRO A 27 -12.84 -13.93 3.02
CA PRO A 27 -12.92 -15.33 3.43
C PRO A 27 -14.39 -15.71 3.69
N LYS A 28 -14.81 -16.86 3.16
CA LYS A 28 -16.21 -17.32 3.23
C LYS A 28 -17.22 -16.28 2.72
N ARG A 29 -16.84 -15.50 1.70
CA ARG A 29 -17.64 -14.42 1.07
C ARG A 29 -17.99 -13.25 2.01
N LYS A 30 -17.35 -13.11 3.17
CA LYS A 30 -17.53 -11.97 4.09
C LYS A 30 -16.27 -11.10 4.09
N PRO A 31 -16.38 -9.75 4.04
CA PRO A 31 -15.22 -8.87 4.13
C PRO A 31 -14.41 -9.13 5.40
N CYS A 32 -13.10 -9.29 5.25
CA CYS A 32 -12.20 -9.22 6.39
C CYS A 32 -12.22 -7.79 6.94
N ASN A 33 -12.41 -7.64 8.25
CA ASN A 33 -12.35 -6.35 8.94
C ASN A 33 -10.96 -6.06 9.52
N GLY A 34 -9.91 -6.69 8.98
CA GLY A 34 -8.52 -6.34 9.27
C GLY A 34 -8.08 -5.09 8.50
N LYS A 35 -6.98 -4.49 8.94
CA LYS A 35 -6.20 -3.51 8.19
C LYS A 35 -4.96 -4.20 7.63
N LEU A 36 -4.43 -3.70 6.52
CA LEU A 36 -3.19 -4.22 5.96
C LEU A 36 -2.00 -3.47 6.57
N ASP A 37 -1.04 -4.23 7.07
CA ASP A 37 0.31 -3.74 7.34
C ASP A 37 1.07 -3.74 6.01
N THR A 38 1.72 -2.64 5.69
CA THR A 38 2.42 -2.49 4.41
C THR A 38 3.82 -1.94 4.61
N SER A 39 4.78 -2.45 3.84
CA SER A 39 6.12 -1.90 3.76
C SER A 39 6.49 -1.64 2.30
N LEU A 40 7.11 -0.49 2.04
CA LEU A 40 7.61 -0.11 0.73
C LEU A 40 9.13 -0.21 0.72
N ASP A 41 9.66 -1.06 -0.15
CA ASP A 41 11.05 -0.98 -0.61
C ASP A 41 11.10 -0.11 -1.88
N HIS A 42 11.50 1.15 -1.70
CA HIS A 42 11.57 2.10 -2.80
C HIS A 42 12.68 1.78 -3.80
N LYS A 43 13.78 1.15 -3.35
CA LYS A 43 14.92 0.80 -4.21
C LYS A 43 14.51 -0.29 -5.19
N GLU A 44 13.92 -1.36 -4.67
CA GLU A 44 13.49 -2.50 -5.48
C GLU A 44 12.12 -2.29 -6.15
N ALA A 45 11.43 -1.18 -5.85
CA ALA A 45 10.06 -0.92 -6.31
C ALA A 45 9.07 -2.02 -5.90
N VAL A 46 9.19 -2.49 -4.65
CA VAL A 46 8.39 -3.60 -4.11
C VAL A 46 7.56 -3.12 -2.94
N ILE A 47 6.26 -3.39 -2.95
CA ILE A 47 5.39 -3.20 -1.79
C ILE A 47 4.99 -4.57 -1.25
N ASN A 48 5.28 -4.83 0.01
CA ASN A 48 4.78 -6.01 0.72
C ASN A 48 3.53 -5.61 1.50
N PHE A 49 2.53 -6.49 1.54
CA PHE A 49 1.37 -6.33 2.40
C PHE A 49 1.09 -7.60 3.19
N TYR A 50 0.56 -7.43 4.40
CA TYR A 50 0.14 -8.51 5.28
C TYR A 50 -1.12 -8.11 6.04
N CYS A 51 -2.06 -9.04 6.19
CA CYS A 51 -3.22 -8.89 7.06
C CYS A 51 -3.09 -9.80 8.28
N PRO A 52 -2.88 -9.28 9.50
CA PRO A 52 -2.79 -10.12 10.70
C PRO A 52 -4.09 -10.86 11.02
N LYS A 53 -5.23 -10.40 10.49
CA LYS A 53 -6.54 -10.97 10.81
C LYS A 53 -6.88 -12.22 10.00
N CYS A 54 -6.59 -12.22 8.70
CA CYS A 54 -6.91 -13.35 7.83
C CYS A 54 -5.68 -13.99 7.19
N GLN A 55 -4.48 -13.52 7.55
CA GLN A 55 -3.19 -14.02 7.09
C GLN A 55 -3.02 -13.92 5.57
N ASP A 56 -3.77 -13.02 4.92
CA ASP A 56 -3.60 -12.72 3.51
C ASP A 56 -2.34 -11.86 3.35
N GLU A 57 -1.48 -12.25 2.43
CA GLU A 57 -0.19 -11.60 2.21
C GLU A 57 0.17 -11.59 0.73
N GLY A 58 1.07 -10.70 0.36
CA GLY A 58 1.56 -10.67 -1.00
C GLY A 58 2.47 -9.50 -1.30
N ILE A 59 2.86 -9.46 -2.56
CA ILE A 59 3.82 -8.52 -3.11
C ILE A 59 3.18 -7.78 -4.28
N ILE A 60 3.39 -6.47 -4.35
CA ILE A 60 3.02 -5.63 -5.48
C ILE A 60 4.28 -5.08 -6.11
N THR A 61 4.47 -5.35 -7.40
CA THR A 61 5.51 -4.79 -8.27
C THR A 61 4.86 -4.05 -9.44
N GLY A 62 5.66 -3.33 -10.24
CA GLY A 62 5.16 -2.63 -11.42
C GLY A 62 4.20 -1.47 -11.12
N TRP A 63 4.21 -0.95 -9.89
CA TRP A 63 3.34 0.16 -9.47
C TRP A 63 3.90 1.53 -9.81
N LYS A 64 5.22 1.66 -10.02
CA LYS A 64 5.89 2.93 -10.34
C LYS A 64 5.29 3.54 -11.61
N GLY A 65 4.91 4.82 -11.51
CA GLY A 65 4.33 5.58 -12.63
C GLY A 65 2.85 5.29 -12.92
N LEU A 66 2.20 4.39 -12.15
CA LEU A 66 0.73 4.27 -12.21
C LEU A 66 0.08 5.52 -11.59
N ILE A 67 -1.16 5.82 -11.96
CA ILE A 67 -1.92 6.95 -11.39
C ILE A 67 -2.12 6.88 -9.85
N TRP A 68 -1.86 5.71 -9.26
CA TRP A 68 -1.97 5.46 -7.82
C TRP A 68 -0.65 5.66 -7.07
N ASP A 69 0.46 5.78 -7.81
CA ASP A 69 1.78 6.11 -7.31
C ASP A 69 1.86 7.61 -7.04
N ILE A 70 1.80 7.98 -5.76
CA ILE A 70 1.85 9.37 -5.34
C ILE A 70 3.23 9.79 -4.85
N SER A 71 4.27 8.97 -5.06
CA SER A 71 5.66 9.33 -4.75
C SER A 71 6.25 10.33 -5.73
N ASN A 72 5.75 10.38 -6.97
CA ASN A 72 6.24 11.28 -8.03
C ASN A 72 5.92 12.76 -7.77
N GLY A 73 5.04 13.09 -6.82
CA GLY A 73 4.77 14.47 -6.43
C GLY A 73 5.85 15.12 -5.55
N VAL A 74 6.90 14.37 -5.20
CA VAL A 74 7.94 14.76 -4.23
C VAL A 74 9.23 15.24 -4.93
N ASP A 75 9.27 15.28 -6.26
CA ASP A 75 10.43 15.76 -7.05
C ASP A 75 10.62 17.28 -7.04
N SER A 76 10.13 17.98 -6.03
CA SER A 76 10.38 19.42 -5.86
C SER A 76 10.21 19.82 -4.40
N GLN A 77 11.20 19.54 -3.55
CA GLN A 77 11.75 20.51 -2.57
C GLN A 77 13.17 20.09 -2.15
N ASN A 78 14.14 20.81 -2.71
CA ASN A 78 15.44 21.21 -2.16
C ASN A 78 16.43 20.13 -1.69
#